data_AF-A0A2S8G4L0-F1
#
_entry.id   AF-A0A2S8G4L0-F1
#
_cell.length_a   1.000
_cell.length_b   1.000
_cell.length_c   1.000
_cell.angle_alpha   90.00
_cell.angle_beta   90.00
_cell.angle_gamma   90.00
#
_symmetry.space_group_name_H-M   'P 1'
#
loop_
_entity.id
_entity.type
_entity.pdbx_description
1 polymer ?
#
loop_
_entity_poly.entity_id
_entity_poly.type
_entity_poly.pdbx_seq_one_letter_code
_entity_poly.pdbx_strand_id
1 'polypeptide(L)' 'MADNAEQIAELEALQNLGATSVSVDGMSASVSQEWIARRLRELRAADDNQADQRPIASTIDLSGA' A
#
# COMPACT_ATOMS: atom_id res chain seq x y z
N MET A 1 10.22 -1.93 -0.50
CA MET A 1 9.04 -1.21 0.02
C MET A 1 8.60 -0.11 -0.94
N ALA A 2 8.54 -0.39 -2.25
CA ALA A 2 7.98 0.54 -3.24
C ALA A 2 6.55 0.10 -3.63
N ASP A 3 6.31 -1.21 -3.64
CA ASP A 3 5.10 -1.81 -4.21
C ASP A 3 3.82 -1.54 -3.39
N ASN A 4 3.93 -1.38 -2.06
CA ASN A 4 2.77 -1.12 -1.20
C ASN A 4 2.32 0.34 -1.26
N ALA A 5 3.27 1.28 -1.31
CA ALA A 5 2.97 2.72 -1.39
C ALA A 5 2.28 3.06 -2.72
N GLU A 6 2.73 2.44 -3.81
CA GLU A 6 2.12 2.60 -5.13
C GLU A 6 0.69 2.03 -5.16
N GLN A 7 0.48 0.83 -4.61
CA GLN A 7 -0.87 0.23 -4.49
C GLN A 7 -1.83 1.05 -3.61
N ILE A 8 -1.34 1.66 -2.53
CA ILE A 8 -2.17 2.53 -1.68
C ILE A 8 -2.60 3.77 -2.46
N ALA A 9 -1.67 4.44 -3.15
CA ALA A 9 -1.96 5.65 -3.92
C ALA A 9 -2.97 5.39 -5.05
N GLU A 10 -2.86 4.24 -5.72
CA GLU A 10 -3.77 3.85 -6.80
C GLU A 10 -5.19 3.56 -6.29
N LEU A 11 -5.31 2.85 -5.16
CA LEU A 11 -6.60 2.58 -4.50
C LEU A 11 -7.24 3.86 -3.93
N GLU A 12 -6.43 4.79 -3.40
CA GLU A 12 -6.92 6.10 -2.95
C GLU A 12 -7.42 6.95 -4.12
N ALA A 13 -6.74 6.91 -5.26
CA ALA A 13 -7.19 7.59 -6.48
C ALA A 13 -8.54 7.02 -6.94
N LEU A 14 -8.70 5.69 -6.95
CA LEU A 14 -9.95 5.03 -7.31
C LEU A 14 -11.10 5.34 -6.34
N GLN A 15 -10.80 5.44 -5.04
CA GLN A 15 -11.78 5.83 -4.02
C GLN A 15 -12.21 7.29 -4.18
N ASN A 16 -11.26 8.21 -4.37
CA ASN A 16 -11.53 9.64 -4.57
C ASN A 16 -12.29 9.93 -5.86
N LEU A 17 -12.06 9.13 -6.90
CA LEU A 17 -12.81 9.23 -8.16
C LEU A 17 -14.28 8.80 -8.00
N GLY A 18 -14.61 8.06 -6.93
CA GLY A 18 -15.95 7.50 -6.72
C GLY A 18 -16.33 6.45 -7.77
N ALA A 19 -15.35 5.90 -8.49
CA ALA A 19 -15.59 4.96 -9.56
C ALA A 19 -16.08 3.63 -8.99
N THR A 20 -17.27 3.22 -9.40
CA THR A 20 -17.88 1.91 -9.08
C THR A 20 -17.59 0.87 -10.17
N SER A 21 -16.96 1.29 -11.26
CA SER A 21 -16.54 0.43 -12.37
C SER A 21 -15.26 0.98 -12.97
N VAL A 22 -14.31 0.07 -13.26
CA VAL A 22 -13.09 0.37 -14.00
C VAL A 22 -13.10 -0.46 -15.27
N SER A 23 -12.84 0.18 -16.41
CA SER A 23 -12.73 -0.50 -17.70
C SER A 23 -11.29 -0.46 -18.18
N VAL A 24 -10.70 -1.63 -18.41
CA VAL A 24 -9.35 -1.78 -18.97
C VAL A 24 -9.46 -2.69 -20.19
N ASP A 25 -8.98 -2.22 -21.34
CA ASP A 25 -8.98 -2.95 -22.61
C ASP A 25 -10.33 -3.58 -22.99
N GLY A 26 -11.42 -2.84 -22.76
CA GLY A 26 -12.78 -3.27 -23.05
C GLY A 26 -13.38 -4.26 -22.03
N MET A 27 -12.62 -4.68 -21.02
CA MET A 27 -13.13 -5.45 -19.88
C MET A 27 -13.51 -4.50 -18.75
N SER A 28 -14.77 -4.57 -18.33
CA SER A 28 -15.27 -3.75 -17.23
C SER A 28 -15.36 -4.61 -15.96
N ALA A 29 -14.65 -4.18 -14.92
CA ALA A 29 -14.74 -4.78 -13.59
C ALA A 29 -15.56 -3.87 -12.68
N SER A 30 -16.51 -4.45 -11.94
CA SER A 30 -17.22 -3.75 -10.88
C SER A 30 -16.30 -3.60 -9.68
N VAL A 31 -16.11 -2.36 -9.25
CA VAL A 31 -15.25 -2.03 -8.12
C VAL A 31 -16.13 -1.71 -6.91
N SER A 32 -16.07 -2.59 -5.91
CA SER A 32 -16.75 -2.36 -4.64
C SER A 32 -15.95 -1.40 -3.77
N GLN A 33 -16.57 -0.27 -3.41
CA GLN A 33 -15.97 0.72 -2.52
C GLN A 33 -15.68 0.14 -1.13
N GLU A 34 -16.50 -0.81 -0.66
CA GLU A 34 -16.23 -1.54 0.59
C GLU A 34 -14.96 -2.40 0.48
N TRP A 35 -14.74 -3.02 -0.68
CA TRP A 35 -13.54 -3.79 -0.93
C TRP A 35 -12.30 -2.90 -0.95
N ILE A 36 -12.37 -1.73 -1.62
CA ILE A 36 -11.26 -0.75 -1.62
C ILE A 36 -10.94 -0.30 -0.20
N ALA A 37 -11.94 0.11 0.58
CA ALA A 37 -11.74 0.59 1.94
C ALA A 37 -11.13 -0.49 2.86
N ARG A 38 -11.57 -1.74 2.71
CA ARG A 38 -10.97 -2.87 3.44
C ARG A 38 -9.52 -3.09 3.01
N ARG A 39 -9.24 -3.07 1.71
CA ARG A 39 -7.91 -3.32 1.16
C ARG A 39 -6.90 -2.24 1.56
N LEU A 40 -7.31 -0.97 1.56
CA LEU A 40 -6.50 0.14 2.06
C LEU A 40 -6.13 -0.03 3.54
N ARG A 41 -7.08 -0.49 4.37
CA ARG A 41 -6.82 -0.76 5.79
C ARG A 41 -5.80 -1.89 5.98
N GLU A 42 -5.90 -2.96 5.21
CA GLU A 42 -4.94 -4.07 5.23
C GLU A 42 -3.53 -3.62 4.83
N LEU A 43 -3.42 -2.84 3.74
CA LEU A 43 -2.13 -2.36 3.25
C LEU A 43 -1.47 -1.39 4.24
N ARG A 44 -2.23 -0.47 4.84
CA ARG A 44 -1.73 0.44 5.88
C ARG A 44 -1.30 -0.32 7.14
N ALA A 45 -2.08 -1.31 7.57
CA ALA A 45 -1.69 -2.15 8.71
C ALA A 45 -0.42 -2.96 8.42
N ALA A 46 -0.22 -3.44 7.19
CA ALA A 46 1.01 -4.12 6.81
C ALA A 46 2.22 -3.17 6.78
N ASP A 47 2.02 -1.91 6.37
CA ASP A 47 3.05 -0.87 6.39
C ASP A 47 3.42 -0.47 7.83
N ASP A 48 2.44 -0.28 8.72
CA ASP A 48 2.65 -0.01 10.15
C ASP A 48 3.39 -1.16 10.85
N ASN A 49 3.00 -2.41 10.60
CA ASN A 49 3.69 -3.58 11.16
C ASN A 49 5.13 -3.75 10.62
N GLN A 50 5.42 -3.19 9.45
CA GLN A 50 6.78 -3.14 8.90
C GLN A 50 7.61 -1.99 9.49
N ALA A 51 6.98 -0.88 9.91
CA ALA A 51 7.67 0.20 10.63
C ALA A 51 8.27 -0.32 11.95
N ASP A 52 7.54 -1.16 12.68
CA ASP A 52 8.02 -1.83 13.91
C ASP A 52 9.08 -2.92 13.64
N GLN A 53 9.18 -3.42 12.41
CA GLN A 53 10.19 -4.40 11.98
C GLN A 53 11.34 -3.77 11.19
N ARG A 54 11.43 -2.44 11.11
CA ARG A 54 12.60 -1.80 10.50
C ARG A 54 13.82 -2.20 11.34
N PRO A 55 14.82 -2.90 10.76
CA PRO A 55 16.03 -3.21 11.51
C PRO A 55 16.63 -1.89 11.97
N ILE A 56 16.64 -1.68 13.28
CA ILE A 56 17.35 -0.57 13.92
C ILE A 56 18.76 -0.67 13.36
N ALA A 57 19.20 0.33 12.60
CA ALA A 57 20.53 0.34 12.03
C ALA A 57 21.53 0.14 13.17
N SER A 58 22.08 -1.07 13.28
CA SER A 58 23.13 -1.35 14.25
C SER A 58 24.35 -0.59 13.75
N THR A 59 24.68 0.52 14.39
CA THR A 59 25.94 1.22 14.18
C THR A 59 27.06 0.22 14.46
N ILE A 60 27.71 -0.29 13.41
CA ILE A 60 28.93 -1.07 13.58
C ILE A 60 30.04 -0.06 13.82
N ASP A 61 30.45 0.07 15.08
CA ASP A 61 31.62 0.82 15.46
C ASP A 61 32.87 0.02 15.05
N LEU A 62 33.60 0.54 14.06
CA LEU A 62 34.87 -0.03 13.56
C LEU A 62 36.10 0.60 14.24
N SER A 63 35.95 1.23 15.42
CA SER A 63 37.05 1.84 16.18
C SER A 63 37.96 0.81 16.87
N GLY A 64 38.52 -0.12 16.10
CA GLY A 64 39.40 -1.15 16.62
C GLY A 64 40.03 -2.02 15.54
N ALA A 65 40.75 -1.40 14.60
CA ALA A 65 41.73 -2.07 13.74
C ALA A 65 42.98 -1.19 13.58
#